data_AF-A0A966Y7A2-F1
#
_entry.id   AF-A0A966Y7A2-F1
#
_cell.length_a   1.000
_cell.length_b   1.000
_cell.length_c   1.000
_cell.angle_alpha   90.00
_cell.angle_beta   90.00
_cell.angle_gamma   90.00
#
_symmetry.space_group_name_H-M   'P 1'
#
loop_
_entity.id
_entity.type
_entity.pdbx_description
1 polymer ?
#
loop_
_entity_poly.entity_id
_entity_poly.type
_entity_poly.pdbx_seq_one_letter_code
_entity_poly.pdbx_strand_id
1 'polypeptide(L)'
;SDNPERYDRDMPIDAVAALEKTASFPHVTIALAEVIGTTLSRNCRESSSEEYGAGGVNSDVIALSQRFANLISEYHQSIDDGIITINETKRLLRETVALQQVLVDMKMHLEEETNKHA
;
A
#
# COMPACT_ATOMS: atom_id res chain seq x y z
N SER A 1 6.23 -0.60 -28.64
CA SER A 1 6.65 -1.72 -27.77
C SER A 1 7.92 -2.43 -28.24
N ASP A 2 8.42 -2.16 -29.44
CA ASP A 2 9.66 -2.73 -29.96
C ASP A 2 10.79 -1.68 -29.91
N ASN A 3 11.50 -1.60 -28.79
CA ASN A 3 12.65 -0.70 -28.64
C ASN A 3 13.86 -1.54 -28.21
N PRO A 4 14.98 -1.49 -28.95
CA PRO A 4 16.12 -2.40 -28.75
C PRO A 4 16.73 -2.35 -27.34
N GLU A 5 16.55 -1.25 -26.62
CA GLU A 5 17.06 -1.06 -25.24
C GLU A 5 16.25 -1.79 -24.15
N ARG A 6 15.17 -2.49 -24.53
CA ARG A 6 14.28 -3.20 -23.61
C ARG A 6 14.50 -4.72 -23.60
N TYR A 7 15.20 -5.27 -24.60
CA TYR A 7 15.39 -6.73 -24.76
C TYR A 7 16.20 -7.39 -23.64
N ASP A 8 17.13 -6.65 -23.01
CA ASP A 8 17.95 -7.18 -21.91
C ASP A 8 17.41 -6.80 -20.52
N ARG A 9 16.18 -6.25 -20.44
CA ARG A 9 15.54 -5.83 -19.18
C ARG A 9 14.47 -6.81 -18.70
N ASP A 10 14.61 -8.07 -19.06
CA ASP A 10 13.76 -9.14 -18.54
C ASP A 10 14.31 -9.59 -17.18
N MET A 11 13.53 -9.36 -16.12
CA MET A 11 13.80 -9.95 -14.82
C MET A 11 13.12 -11.32 -14.76
N PRO A 12 13.83 -12.40 -14.37
CA PRO A 12 13.19 -13.71 -14.23
C PRO A 12 12.08 -13.64 -13.18
N ILE A 13 10.98 -14.35 -13.42
CA ILE A 13 9.80 -14.35 -12.56
C ILE A 13 10.14 -14.76 -11.11
N ASP A 14 11.11 -15.66 -10.94
CA ASP A 14 11.60 -16.09 -9.63
C ASP A 14 12.26 -14.96 -8.84
N ALA A 15 12.95 -14.04 -9.53
CA ALA A 15 13.55 -12.87 -8.88
C ALA A 15 12.49 -11.85 -8.46
N VAL A 16 11.46 -11.64 -9.30
CA VAL A 16 10.31 -10.80 -8.94
C VAL A 16 9.59 -11.37 -7.72
N ALA A 17 9.33 -12.68 -7.70
CA ALA A 17 8.70 -13.37 -6.58
C ALA A 17 9.55 -13.28 -5.29
N ALA A 18 10.87 -13.41 -5.40
CA ALA A 18 11.78 -13.29 -4.26
C ALA A 18 11.83 -11.86 -3.69
N LEU A 19 11.82 -10.84 -4.56
CA LEU A 19 11.76 -9.44 -4.16
C LEU A 19 10.42 -9.13 -3.49
N GLU A 20 9.31 -9.60 -4.08
CA GLU A 20 7.97 -9.40 -3.56
C GLU A 20 7.74 -10.10 -2.22
N LYS A 21 8.37 -11.27 -2.01
CA LYS A 21 8.36 -11.97 -0.71
C LYS A 21 9.02 -11.16 0.42
N THR A 22 10.04 -10.35 0.08
CA THR A 22 10.76 -9.53 1.07
C THR A 22 10.15 -8.12 1.19
N ALA A 23 9.39 -7.69 0.20
CA ALA A 23 8.75 -6.40 0.20
C ALA A 23 7.70 -6.30 1.32
N SER A 24 7.65 -5.14 1.99
CA SER A 24 6.61 -4.85 2.97
C SER A 24 5.21 -4.78 2.33
N PHE A 25 5.14 -4.64 1.01
CA PHE A 25 3.91 -4.46 0.24
C PHE A 25 4.05 -5.18 -1.12
N PRO A 26 3.03 -5.93 -1.59
CA PRO A 26 3.12 -6.77 -2.78
C PRO A 26 2.72 -5.98 -4.03
N HIS A 27 3.64 -5.15 -4.50
CA HIS A 27 3.38 -4.22 -5.60
C HIS A 27 3.00 -4.93 -6.91
N VAL A 28 3.58 -6.10 -7.20
CA VAL A 28 3.37 -6.81 -8.48
C VAL A 28 2.12 -7.66 -8.42
N THR A 29 1.88 -8.37 -7.32
CA THR A 29 0.67 -9.18 -7.12
C THR A 29 -0.59 -8.32 -7.18
N ILE A 30 -0.57 -7.11 -6.59
CA ILE A 30 -1.70 -6.17 -6.68
C ILE A 30 -1.91 -5.70 -8.12
N ALA A 31 -0.84 -5.28 -8.80
CA ALA A 31 -0.96 -4.83 -10.19
C ALA A 31 -1.47 -5.95 -11.11
N LEU A 32 -1.01 -7.18 -10.92
CA LEU A 32 -1.49 -8.34 -11.68
C LEU A 32 -2.96 -8.63 -11.41
N ALA A 33 -3.40 -8.60 -10.14
CA ALA A 33 -4.80 -8.78 -9.77
C ALA A 33 -5.73 -7.75 -10.44
N GLU A 34 -5.29 -6.49 -10.52
CA GLU A 34 -6.01 -5.43 -11.23
C GLU A 34 -6.09 -5.70 -12.74
N VAL A 35 -5.00 -6.14 -13.38
CA VAL A 35 -4.96 -6.43 -14.82
C VAL A 35 -5.90 -7.57 -15.20
N ILE A 36 -5.98 -8.62 -14.36
CA ILE A 36 -6.84 -9.78 -14.61
C ILE A 36 -8.29 -9.57 -14.13
N GLY A 37 -8.58 -8.43 -13.51
CA GLY A 37 -9.92 -8.10 -13.00
C GLY A 37 -10.37 -8.96 -11.82
N THR A 38 -9.44 -9.49 -11.03
CA THR A 38 -9.75 -10.28 -9.83
C THR A 38 -9.47 -9.48 -8.57
N THR A 39 -10.38 -9.48 -7.60
CA THR A 39 -10.12 -8.91 -6.28
C THR A 39 -9.23 -9.85 -5.46
N LEU A 40 -8.08 -9.36 -4.99
CA LEU A 40 -7.19 -10.10 -4.11
C LEU A 40 -7.74 -10.05 -2.69
N SER A 41 -8.31 -11.14 -2.17
CA SER A 41 -8.63 -11.22 -0.74
C SER A 41 -7.37 -11.59 0.03
N ARG A 42 -6.83 -10.63 0.77
CA ARG A 42 -5.67 -10.86 1.61
C ARG A 42 -6.15 -11.44 2.93
N ASN A 43 -6.03 -12.76 3.11
CA ASN A 43 -6.23 -13.31 4.44
C ASN A 43 -5.19 -12.67 5.36
N CYS A 44 -5.69 -11.84 6.28
CA CYS A 44 -4.90 -10.94 7.09
C CYS A 44 -3.85 -11.77 7.86
N ARG A 45 -2.71 -11.12 8.15
CA ARG A 45 -1.68 -11.62 9.08
C ARG A 45 -2.33 -12.41 10.21
N GLU A 46 -1.69 -13.53 10.59
CA GLU A 46 -2.02 -14.27 11.82
C GLU A 46 -2.45 -13.28 12.91
N SER A 47 -3.67 -13.48 13.37
CA SER A 47 -4.33 -12.70 14.41
C SER A 47 -3.40 -12.50 15.60
N SER A 48 -2.75 -11.34 15.66
CA SER A 48 -2.19 -10.80 16.88
C SER A 48 -2.78 -9.41 17.11
N SER A 49 -4.10 -9.31 17.00
CA SER A 49 -4.97 -8.31 17.65
C SER A 49 -6.40 -8.49 17.15
N GLU A 50 -7.16 -9.32 17.85
CA GLU A 50 -8.60 -9.54 17.67
C GLU A 50 -9.47 -8.31 18.05
N GLU A 51 -8.96 -7.09 17.87
CA GLU A 51 -9.64 -5.85 18.29
C GLU A 51 -9.91 -4.87 17.14
N TYR A 52 -9.37 -5.10 15.94
CA TYR A 52 -9.59 -4.23 14.77
C TYR A 52 -10.22 -4.94 13.57
N GLY A 53 -10.84 -6.11 13.78
CA GLY A 53 -11.25 -7.04 12.71
C GLY A 53 -12.69 -6.93 12.18
N ALA A 54 -13.45 -5.90 12.53
CA ALA A 54 -14.84 -5.73 12.04
C ALA A 54 -15.24 -4.26 11.87
N GLY A 55 -14.29 -3.42 11.48
CA GLY A 55 -14.58 -2.03 11.18
C GLY A 55 -14.99 -1.91 9.71
N GLY A 56 -16.26 -1.57 9.45
CA GLY A 56 -16.70 -1.25 8.08
C GLY A 56 -15.99 0.01 7.56
N VAL A 57 -16.24 0.40 6.29
CA VAL A 57 -15.60 1.51 5.57
C VAL A 57 -15.31 2.76 6.44
N ASN A 58 -16.19 3.11 7.37
CA ASN A 58 -16.00 4.23 8.31
C ASN A 58 -14.76 4.11 9.22
N SER A 59 -14.39 2.91 9.70
CA SER A 59 -13.17 2.74 10.49
C SER A 59 -11.92 2.92 9.64
N ASP A 60 -11.96 2.50 8.37
CA ASP A 60 -10.83 2.66 7.46
C ASP A 60 -10.63 4.13 7.12
N VAL A 61 -11.72 4.88 6.93
CA VAL A 61 -11.67 6.34 6.74
C VAL A 61 -11.08 7.04 7.96
N ILE A 62 -11.44 6.60 9.17
CA ILE A 62 -10.86 7.14 10.41
C ILE A 62 -9.35 6.82 10.47
N ALA A 63 -8.95 5.58 10.22
CA ALA A 63 -7.55 5.17 10.21
C ALA A 63 -6.72 5.92 9.14
N LEU A 64 -7.30 6.12 7.94
CA LEU A 64 -6.70 6.89 6.87
C LEU A 64 -6.49 8.35 7.27
N SER A 65 -7.53 9.00 7.80
CA SER A 65 -7.46 10.40 8.20
C SER A 65 -6.43 10.64 9.31
N GLN A 66 -6.34 9.73 10.28
CA GLN A 66 -5.36 9.81 11.36
C GLN A 66 -3.92 9.64 10.86
N ARG A 67 -3.69 8.69 9.93
CA ARG A 67 -2.35 8.51 9.32
C ARG A 67 -1.96 9.68 8.45
N PHE A 68 -2.90 10.21 7.66
CA PHE A 68 -2.65 11.39 6.85
C PHE A 68 -2.35 12.60 7.74
N ALA A 69 -3.09 12.80 8.83
CA ALA A 69 -2.80 13.86 9.80
C ALA A 69 -1.39 13.76 10.39
N ASN A 70 -0.93 12.56 10.76
CA ASN A 70 0.42 12.34 11.27
C ASN A 70 1.49 12.67 10.21
N LEU A 71 1.33 12.14 9.00
CA LEU A 71 2.26 12.38 7.89
C LEU A 71 2.38 13.87 7.56
N ILE A 72 1.24 14.56 7.46
CA ILE A 72 1.19 15.99 7.12
C ILE A 72 1.74 16.84 8.27
N SER A 73 1.48 16.49 9.52
CA SER A 73 2.03 17.20 10.69
C SER A 73 3.56 17.15 10.71
N GLU A 74 4.13 15.95 10.50
CA GLU A 74 5.60 15.79 10.42
C GLU A 74 6.19 16.51 9.22
N TYR A 75 5.54 16.44 8.06
CA TYR A 75 5.98 17.15 6.86
C TYR A 75 5.97 18.67 7.06
N HIS A 76 4.92 19.23 7.66
CA HIS A 76 4.85 20.65 7.98
C HIS A 76 5.97 21.10 8.93
N GLN A 77 6.29 20.28 9.93
CA GLN A 77 7.40 20.55 10.85
C GLN A 77 8.76 20.54 10.12
N SER A 78 8.97 19.60 9.20
CA SER A 78 10.21 19.51 8.40
C SER A 78 10.35 20.65 7.36
N ILE A 79 9.25 21.25 6.90
CA ILE A 79 9.30 22.44 6.03
C ILE A 79 9.71 23.69 6.81
N ASP A 80 9.24 23.84 8.04
CA ASP A 80 9.53 25.01 8.88
C ASP A 80 11.03 25.13 9.19
N ASP A 81 11.71 23.97 9.33
CA ASP A 81 13.18 23.88 9.51
C ASP A 81 13.96 24.02 8.18
N GLY A 82 13.27 24.09 7.04
CA GLY A 82 13.82 24.40 5.72
C GLY A 82 14.73 23.34 5.08
N ILE A 83 15.04 22.25 5.77
CA ILE A 83 15.94 21.19 5.30
C ILE A 83 15.34 19.83 5.65
N ILE A 84 14.93 19.05 4.64
CA ILE A 84 14.52 17.66 4.84
C ILE A 84 15.78 16.78 4.91
N THR A 85 16.02 16.20 6.08
CA THR A 85 17.14 15.28 6.30
C THR A 85 16.88 13.90 5.70
N ILE A 86 17.94 13.10 5.53
CA ILE A 86 17.84 11.71 5.03
C ILE A 86 16.96 10.83 5.94
N ASN A 87 16.98 11.09 7.26
CA ASN A 87 16.18 10.34 8.22
C ASN A 87 14.69 10.68 8.11
N GLU A 88 14.35 11.96 7.91
CA GLU A 88 12.97 12.38 7.65
C GLU A 88 12.46 11.83 6.34
N THR A 89 13.29 11.84 5.29
CA THR A 89 12.93 11.24 3.99
C THR A 89 12.61 9.75 4.14
N LYS A 90 13.42 8.99 4.90
CA LYS A 90 13.17 7.57 5.17
C LYS A 90 11.90 7.35 6.00
N ARG A 91 11.61 8.24 6.95
CA ARG A 91 10.37 8.20 7.76
C ARG A 91 9.14 8.49 6.90
N LEU A 92 9.15 9.58 6.14
CA LEU A 92 8.08 9.95 5.20
C LEU A 92 7.82 8.85 4.18
N LEU A 93 8.87 8.21 3.67
CA LEU A 93 8.73 7.07 2.76
C LEU A 93 8.01 5.90 3.42
N ARG A 94 8.36 5.55 4.67
CA ARG A 94 7.68 4.48 5.42
C ARG A 94 6.20 4.81 5.68
N GLU A 95 5.91 6.04 6.07
CA GLU A 95 4.54 6.50 6.30
C GLU A 95 3.72 6.52 5.01
N THR A 96 4.32 6.90 3.88
CA THR A 96 3.66 6.84 2.56
C THR A 96 3.30 5.41 2.17
N VAL A 97 4.20 4.44 2.38
CA VAL A 97 3.92 3.02 2.12
C VAL A 97 2.83 2.49 3.06
N ALA A 98 2.84 2.91 4.33
CA ALA A 98 1.79 2.54 5.26
C ALA A 98 0.43 3.13 4.87
N LEU A 99 0.41 4.35 4.33
CA LEU A 99 -0.81 4.98 3.80
C LEU A 99 -1.32 4.25 2.56
N GLN A 100 -0.44 3.82 1.65
CA GLN A 100 -0.81 3.00 0.50
C GLN A 100 -1.48 1.69 0.92
N GLN A 101 -0.98 1.03 1.99
CA GLN A 101 -1.59 -0.18 2.52
C GLN A 101 -3.05 0.08 2.97
N VAL A 102 -3.30 1.13 3.75
CA VAL A 102 -4.66 1.47 4.21
C VAL A 102 -5.59 1.81 3.05
N LEU A 103 -5.09 2.52 2.02
CA LEU A 103 -5.89 2.81 0.83
C LEU A 103 -6.29 1.55 0.06
N VAL A 104 -5.40 0.55 -0.03
CA VAL A 104 -5.72 -0.74 -0.67
C VAL A 104 -6.74 -1.51 0.16
N ASP A 105 -6.60 -1.54 1.48
CA ASP A 105 -7.56 -2.21 2.36
C ASP A 105 -8.96 -1.56 2.23
N MET A 106 -9.02 -0.22 2.22
CA MET A 106 -10.26 0.53 1.98
C MET A 106 -10.85 0.25 0.59
N LYS A 107 -10.02 0.20 -0.46
CA LYS A 107 -10.45 -0.15 -1.81
C LYS A 107 -11.09 -1.54 -1.83
N MET A 108 -10.46 -2.52 -1.18
CA MET A 108 -10.96 -3.89 -1.11
C MET A 108 -12.32 -3.96 -0.40
N HIS A 109 -12.46 -3.29 0.74
CA HIS A 109 -13.75 -3.22 1.45
C HIS A 109 -14.84 -2.54 0.60
N LEU A 110 -14.51 -1.47 -0.14
CA LEU A 110 -15.46 -0.81 -1.04
C LEU A 110 -15.87 -1.71 -2.23
N GLU A 111 -14.94 -2.47 -2.80
CA GLU A 111 -15.24 -3.46 -3.85
C GLU A 111 -16.16 -4.57 -3.33
N GLU A 112 -15.93 -5.05 -2.10
CA GLU A 112 -16.77 -6.07 -1.48
C GLU A 112 -18.20 -5.56 -1.23
N GLU A 113 -18.35 -4.36 -0.66
CA GLU A 113 -19.67 -3.76 -0.43
C GLU A 113 -20.39 -3.48 -1.76
N THR A 114 -19.67 -3.03 -2.80
CA THR A 114 -20.26 -2.82 -4.13
C THR A 114 -20.73 -4.12 -4.76
N ASN A 115 -19.94 -5.20 -4.66
CA ASN A 115 -20.31 -6.52 -5.19
C ASN A 115 -21.44 -7.20 -4.41
N LYS A 116 -21.63 -6.90 -3.10
CA LYS A 116 -22.80 -7.36 -2.34
C LYS A 116 -24.10 -6.68 -2.77
N HIS A 117 -24.02 -5.49 -3.36
CA HIS A 117 -25.16 -4.68 -3.79
C HIS A 117 -25.48 -4.76 -5.29
N ALA A 118 -24.75 -5.58 -6.06
CA ALA A 118 -24.98 -5.86 -7.48
C ALA A 118 -25.73 -7.19 -7.67
#